data_AF-A0A2I8DP70-F1
#
_entry.id   AF-A0A2I8DP70-F1
#
_cell.length_a   1.000
_cell.length_b   1.000
_cell.length_c   1.000
_cell.angle_alpha   90.00
_cell.angle_beta   90.00
_cell.angle_gamma   90.00
#
_symmetry.space_group_name_H-M   'P 1'
#
loop_
_entity.id
_entity.type
_entity.pdbx_description
1 polymer ?
#
loop_
_entity_poly.entity_id
_entity_poly.type
_entity_poly.pdbx_seq_one_letter_code
_entity_poly.pdbx_strand_id
1 'polypeptide(L)'
;MTGIAAGLAMFCVALLAGRMLAARRRRAARAVPWPLSALHRARIRRRASMFERQLSVALPMLSSSLRAGAALNTALRHLAENGEAPLSQELGLLLREQRLGIPWDEALARLEQRVPSEATALTAAALRIATRSGGNLAEALDRIADTLRARSQLQARLRALTSQGRMQAWIVGALPVLLLAVLYLLEPAIMNLLWRTPAGWGVLALLAALETAGVVLIRRIARIDA
;
A
#
# COMPACT_ATOMS: atom_id res chain seq x y z
N MET A 1 -48.39 19.23 -14.27
CA MET A 1 -47.26 19.55 -13.37
C MET A 1 -46.15 18.48 -13.33
N THR A 2 -46.19 17.42 -14.14
CA THR A 2 -45.17 16.36 -14.21
C THR A 2 -44.03 16.64 -15.22
N GLY A 3 -44.25 17.51 -16.21
CA GLY A 3 -43.25 17.83 -17.24
C GLY A 3 -42.11 18.73 -16.77
N ILE A 4 -42.34 19.59 -15.77
CA ILE A 4 -41.34 20.56 -15.29
C ILE A 4 -40.29 19.86 -14.40
N ALA A 5 -40.69 18.88 -13.58
CA ALA A 5 -39.79 18.08 -12.77
C ALA A 5 -38.92 17.14 -13.61
N ALA A 6 -39.48 16.54 -14.68
CA ALA A 6 -38.73 15.73 -15.64
C ALA A 6 -37.73 16.58 -16.45
N GLY A 7 -38.12 17.80 -16.84
CA GLY A 7 -37.25 18.76 -17.54
C GLY A 7 -36.07 19.24 -16.68
N LEU A 8 -36.30 19.54 -15.40
CA LEU A 8 -35.25 19.93 -14.45
C LEU A 8 -34.26 18.80 -14.15
N ALA A 9 -34.75 17.56 -14.01
CA ALA A 9 -33.90 16.39 -13.85
C ALA A 9 -33.03 16.14 -15.11
N MET A 10 -33.62 16.25 -16.30
CA MET A 10 -32.91 16.07 -17.57
C MET A 10 -31.88 17.19 -17.85
N PHE A 11 -32.20 18.44 -17.47
CA PHE A 11 -31.30 19.59 -17.59
C PHE A 11 -30.13 19.53 -16.61
N CYS A 12 -30.36 19.07 -15.37
CA CYS A 12 -29.30 18.79 -14.39
C CYS A 12 -28.38 17.65 -14.87
N VAL A 13 -28.94 16.58 -15.45
CA VAL A 13 -28.16 15.47 -16.03
C VAL A 13 -27.35 15.94 -17.24
N ALA A 14 -27.89 16.81 -18.10
CA ALA A 14 -27.19 17.36 -19.26
C ALA A 14 -26.04 18.31 -18.88
N LEU A 15 -26.22 19.16 -17.86
CA LEU A 15 -25.16 20.05 -17.35
C LEU A 15 -24.06 19.28 -16.61
N LEU A 16 -24.42 18.21 -15.89
CA LEU A 16 -23.48 17.27 -15.29
C LEU A 16 -22.71 16.50 -16.37
N ALA A 17 -23.38 16.02 -17.42
CA ALA A 17 -22.77 15.34 -18.56
C ALA A 17 -21.80 16.24 -19.34
N GLY A 18 -22.16 17.50 -19.58
CA GLY A 18 -21.31 18.50 -20.25
C GLY A 18 -20.06 18.87 -19.44
N ARG A 19 -20.20 19.09 -18.12
CA ARG A 19 -19.07 19.28 -17.20
C ARG A 19 -18.22 18.01 -17.08
N MET A 20 -18.82 16.83 -17.17
CA MET A 20 -18.10 15.55 -17.17
C MET A 20 -17.28 15.33 -18.44
N LEU A 21 -17.78 15.65 -19.64
CA LEU A 21 -17.00 15.53 -20.88
C LEU A 21 -15.83 16.52 -20.91
N ALA A 22 -16.03 17.78 -20.50
CA ALA A 22 -14.95 18.77 -20.40
C ALA A 22 -13.92 18.44 -19.30
N ALA A 23 -14.37 17.82 -18.20
CA ALA A 23 -13.49 17.27 -17.16
C ALA A 23 -12.80 15.98 -17.59
N ARG A 24 -13.39 15.17 -18.49
CA ARG A 24 -12.80 13.94 -19.05
C ARG A 24 -11.68 14.29 -20.04
N ARG A 25 -11.85 15.35 -20.83
CA ARG A 25 -10.83 15.85 -21.78
C ARG A 25 -9.63 16.50 -21.07
N ARG A 26 -9.85 17.25 -19.97
CA ARG A 26 -8.78 17.77 -19.09
C ARG A 26 -8.11 16.67 -18.25
N ARG A 27 -8.85 15.63 -17.83
CA ARG A 27 -8.29 14.44 -17.17
C ARG A 27 -7.48 13.58 -18.14
N ALA A 28 -7.89 13.44 -19.40
CA ALA A 28 -7.18 12.68 -20.42
C ALA A 28 -5.79 13.27 -20.74
N ALA A 29 -5.67 14.60 -20.85
CA ALA A 29 -4.38 15.25 -21.10
C ALA A 29 -3.37 15.13 -19.92
N ARG A 30 -3.87 15.00 -18.68
CA ARG A 30 -3.03 14.71 -17.49
C ARG A 30 -2.83 13.21 -17.22
N ALA A 31 -3.59 12.35 -17.90
CA ALA A 31 -3.59 10.90 -17.67
C ALA A 31 -2.55 10.14 -18.50
N VAL A 32 -1.84 10.75 -19.45
CA VAL A 32 -0.83 10.04 -20.25
C VAL A 32 0.49 9.82 -19.47
N PRO A 33 1.02 10.78 -18.68
CA PRO A 33 2.22 10.54 -17.84
C PRO A 33 1.92 9.81 -16.53
N TRP A 34 0.66 9.82 -16.07
CA TRP A 34 0.24 9.26 -14.79
C TRP A 34 0.40 7.73 -14.67
N PRO A 35 -0.04 6.88 -15.62
CA PRO A 35 0.04 5.44 -15.49
C PRO A 35 1.48 4.93 -15.56
N LEU A 36 2.33 5.50 -16.41
CA LEU A 36 3.76 5.14 -16.49
C LEU A 36 4.49 5.49 -15.20
N SER A 37 4.28 6.69 -14.67
CA SER A 37 4.89 7.09 -13.40
C SER A 37 4.33 6.30 -12.20
N ALA A 38 3.05 5.93 -12.23
CA ALA A 38 2.44 5.07 -11.20
C ALA A 38 2.99 3.63 -11.24
N LEU A 39 3.15 3.05 -12.43
CA LEU A 39 3.79 1.74 -12.63
C LEU A 39 5.25 1.75 -12.17
N HIS A 40 5.99 2.81 -12.51
CA HIS A 40 7.38 2.99 -12.06
C HIS A 40 7.47 3.06 -10.54
N ARG A 41 6.65 3.92 -9.90
CA ARG A 41 6.55 4.01 -8.44
C ARG A 41 6.15 2.69 -7.79
N ALA A 42 5.21 1.95 -8.39
CA ALA A 42 4.79 0.64 -7.90
C ALA A 42 5.91 -0.41 -7.98
N ARG A 43 6.68 -0.42 -9.07
CA ARG A 43 7.86 -1.28 -9.22
C ARG A 43 8.94 -0.96 -8.18
N ILE A 44 9.25 0.33 -7.97
CA ILE A 44 10.22 0.76 -6.94
C ILE A 44 9.74 0.29 -5.56
N ARG A 45 8.50 0.57 -5.19
CA ARG A 45 7.94 0.14 -3.89
C ARG A 45 7.97 -1.37 -3.72
N ARG A 46 7.61 -2.13 -4.76
CA ARG A 46 7.65 -3.59 -4.72
C ARG A 46 9.08 -4.09 -4.52
N ARG A 47 10.05 -3.54 -5.26
CA ARG A 47 11.47 -3.87 -5.14
C ARG A 47 12.01 -3.52 -3.76
N ALA A 48 11.70 -2.33 -3.23
CA ALA A 48 12.06 -1.93 -1.87
C ALA A 48 11.46 -2.87 -0.80
N SER A 49 10.19 -3.26 -0.95
CA SER A 49 9.56 -4.22 -0.03
C SER A 49 10.19 -5.62 -0.07
N MET A 50 10.70 -6.04 -1.23
CA MET A 50 11.42 -7.32 -1.37
C MET A 50 12.80 -7.23 -0.71
N PHE A 51 13.49 -6.11 -0.96
CA PHE A 51 14.77 -5.81 -0.33
C PHE A 51 14.65 -5.79 1.21
N GLU A 52 13.66 -5.11 1.77
CA GLU A 52 13.42 -5.05 3.22
C GLU A 52 13.18 -6.45 3.83
N ARG A 53 12.39 -7.30 3.16
CA ARG A 53 12.20 -8.70 3.57
C ARG A 53 13.52 -9.47 3.57
N GLN A 54 14.27 -9.40 2.48
CA GLN A 54 15.58 -10.08 2.36
C GLN A 54 16.58 -9.55 3.40
N LEU A 55 16.58 -8.24 3.66
CA LEU A 55 17.45 -7.59 4.63
C LEU A 55 17.17 -8.07 6.06
N SER A 56 15.90 -8.19 6.44
CA SER A 56 15.53 -8.72 7.77
C SER A 56 16.00 -10.16 8.04
N VAL A 57 16.18 -10.96 6.98
CA VAL A 57 16.74 -12.32 7.05
C VAL A 57 18.27 -12.30 7.01
N ALA A 58 18.86 -11.36 6.27
CA ALA A 58 20.31 -11.27 6.06
C ALA A 58 21.05 -10.58 7.22
N LEU A 59 20.41 -9.64 7.93
CA LEU A 59 21.01 -8.91 9.05
C LEU A 59 21.47 -9.81 10.21
N PRO A 60 20.69 -10.82 10.65
CA PRO A 60 21.17 -11.81 11.63
C PRO A 60 22.38 -12.61 11.15
N MET A 61 22.44 -12.95 9.85
CA MET A 61 23.57 -13.66 9.27
C MET A 61 24.85 -12.80 9.29
N LEU A 62 24.72 -11.50 8.98
CA LEU A 62 25.81 -10.55 9.14
C LEU A 62 26.25 -10.43 10.59
N SER A 63 25.30 -10.23 11.51
CA SER A 63 25.57 -10.14 12.95
C SER A 63 26.34 -11.35 13.46
N SER A 64 25.89 -12.57 13.12
CA SER A 64 26.54 -13.82 13.50
C SER A 64 27.95 -13.93 12.90
N SER A 65 28.14 -13.59 11.63
CA SER A 65 29.46 -13.61 10.97
C SER A 65 30.44 -12.63 11.63
N LEU A 66 29.96 -11.44 11.97
CA LEU A 66 30.76 -10.40 12.65
C LEU A 66 31.12 -10.82 14.08
N ARG A 67 30.20 -11.47 14.83
CA ARG A 67 30.51 -12.04 16.15
C ARG A 67 31.54 -13.16 16.08
N ALA A 68 31.54 -13.94 15.00
CA ALA A 68 32.56 -14.95 14.72
C ALA A 68 33.91 -14.33 14.29
N GLY A 69 34.03 -12.99 14.22
CA GLY A 69 35.25 -12.29 13.89
C GLY A 69 35.47 -12.05 12.39
N ALA A 70 34.48 -12.34 11.54
CA ALA A 70 34.61 -12.06 10.11
C ALA A 70 34.66 -10.55 9.84
N ALA A 71 35.47 -10.14 8.87
CA ALA A 71 35.47 -8.76 8.40
C ALA A 71 34.13 -8.41 7.73
N LEU A 72 33.60 -7.22 7.99
CA LEU A 72 32.33 -6.74 7.43
C LEU A 72 32.27 -6.87 5.89
N ASN A 73 33.33 -6.49 5.20
CA ASN A 73 33.43 -6.61 3.74
C ASN A 73 33.32 -8.05 3.24
N THR A 74 33.84 -9.02 4.01
CA THR A 74 33.75 -10.45 3.67
C THR A 74 32.34 -10.96 3.91
N ALA A 75 31.72 -10.60 5.03
CA ALA A 75 30.34 -10.99 5.35
C ALA A 75 29.33 -10.39 4.34
N LEU A 76 29.50 -9.11 3.96
CA LEU A 76 28.68 -8.48 2.92
C LEU A 76 28.87 -9.14 1.56
N ARG A 77 30.10 -9.54 1.22
CA ARG A 77 30.38 -10.25 -0.04
C ARG A 77 29.69 -11.60 -0.09
N HIS A 78 29.72 -12.36 1.00
CA HIS A 78 29.03 -13.62 1.09
C HIS A 78 27.51 -13.47 0.84
N LEU A 79 26.90 -12.41 1.36
CA LEU A 79 25.49 -12.10 1.07
C LEU A 79 25.26 -11.59 -0.36
N ALA A 80 26.20 -10.85 -0.94
CA ALA A 80 26.10 -10.39 -2.31
C ALA A 80 26.18 -11.55 -3.32
N GLU A 81 26.96 -12.59 -3.01
CA GLU A 81 27.16 -13.76 -3.87
C GLU A 81 26.04 -14.81 -3.71
N ASN A 82 25.59 -15.06 -2.48
CA ASN A 82 24.58 -16.09 -2.19
C ASN A 82 23.14 -15.54 -2.06
N GLY A 83 22.96 -14.23 -2.06
CA GLY A 83 21.66 -13.60 -1.88
C GLY A 83 20.81 -13.60 -3.15
N GLU A 84 19.50 -13.58 -2.96
CA GLU A 84 18.55 -13.36 -4.05
C GLU A 84 18.48 -11.88 -4.44
N ALA A 85 18.13 -11.60 -5.70
CA ALA A 85 17.82 -10.23 -6.13
C ALA A 85 16.52 -9.75 -5.45
N PRO A 86 16.39 -8.46 -5.06
CA PRO A 86 17.33 -7.35 -5.30
C PRO A 86 18.49 -7.21 -4.30
N LEU A 87 18.51 -7.93 -3.17
CA LEU A 87 19.56 -7.76 -2.14
C LEU A 87 20.98 -7.95 -2.69
N SER A 88 21.23 -9.06 -3.40
CA SER A 88 22.55 -9.34 -3.97
C SER A 88 23.03 -8.27 -4.96
N GLN A 89 22.12 -7.73 -5.76
CA GLN A 89 22.43 -6.69 -6.74
C GLN A 89 22.88 -5.39 -6.04
N GLU A 90 22.14 -4.96 -5.02
CA GLU A 90 22.42 -3.69 -4.34
C GLU A 90 23.66 -3.78 -3.43
N LEU A 91 23.86 -4.91 -2.74
CA LEU A 91 25.09 -5.15 -1.97
C LEU A 91 26.31 -5.35 -2.89
N GLY A 92 26.15 -6.01 -4.03
CA GLY A 92 27.20 -6.13 -5.05
C GLY A 92 27.61 -4.77 -5.61
N LEU A 93 26.65 -3.88 -5.86
CA LEU A 93 26.92 -2.49 -6.25
C LEU A 93 27.66 -1.73 -5.14
N LEU A 94 27.21 -1.82 -3.88
CA LEU A 94 27.87 -1.20 -2.74
C LEU A 94 29.35 -1.64 -2.63
N LEU A 95 29.61 -2.95 -2.73
CA LEU A 95 30.97 -3.51 -2.68
C LEU A 95 31.82 -3.07 -3.88
N ARG A 96 31.21 -2.90 -5.05
CA ARG A 96 31.91 -2.37 -6.24
C ARG A 96 32.27 -0.91 -6.06
N GLU A 97 31.37 -0.09 -5.52
CA GLU A 97 31.63 1.32 -5.19
C GLU A 97 32.80 1.44 -4.20
N GLN A 98 32.85 0.59 -3.17
CA GLN A 98 33.98 0.53 -2.24
C GLN A 98 35.31 0.18 -2.93
N ARG A 99 35.33 -0.79 -3.86
CA ARG A 99 36.55 -1.14 -4.63
C ARG A 99 37.04 -0.01 -5.53
N LEU A 100 36.14 0.87 -5.95
CA LEU A 100 36.46 2.07 -6.73
C LEU A 100 36.95 3.24 -5.86
N GLY A 101 37.08 3.04 -4.55
CA GLY A 101 37.54 4.07 -3.61
C GLY A 101 36.47 5.07 -3.18
N ILE A 102 35.19 4.81 -3.49
CA ILE A 102 34.10 5.67 -3.02
C ILE A 102 33.95 5.50 -1.50
N PRO A 103 33.92 6.58 -0.71
CA PRO A 103 33.82 6.50 0.74
C PRO A 103 32.53 5.81 1.18
N TRP A 104 32.59 5.03 2.27
CA TRP A 104 31.46 4.29 2.86
C TRP A 104 30.19 5.12 3.01
N ASP A 105 30.36 6.33 3.54
CA ASP A 105 29.27 7.27 3.79
C ASP A 105 28.52 7.64 2.50
N GLU A 106 29.23 7.80 1.39
CA GLU A 106 28.65 8.14 0.10
C GLU A 106 28.03 6.91 -0.58
N ALA A 107 28.71 5.76 -0.53
CA ALA A 107 28.20 4.53 -1.12
C ALA A 107 26.88 4.06 -0.44
N LEU A 108 26.79 4.19 0.88
CA LEU A 108 25.57 3.92 1.63
C LEU A 108 24.45 4.94 1.34
N ALA A 109 24.78 6.23 1.18
CA ALA A 109 23.81 7.23 0.76
C ALA A 109 23.24 6.94 -0.64
N ARG A 110 24.08 6.47 -1.57
CA ARG A 110 23.62 6.03 -2.91
C ARG A 110 22.74 4.79 -2.82
N LEU A 111 23.04 3.84 -1.92
CA LEU A 111 22.18 2.68 -1.65
C LEU A 111 20.79 3.12 -1.17
N GLU A 112 20.71 4.08 -0.23
CA GLU A 112 19.44 4.65 0.23
C GLU A 112 18.65 5.34 -0.89
N GLN A 113 19.33 6.05 -1.80
CA GLN A 113 18.68 6.67 -2.96
C GLN A 113 18.12 5.64 -3.95
N ARG A 114 18.83 4.52 -4.17
CA ARG A 114 18.39 3.44 -5.07
C ARG A 114 17.24 2.63 -4.46
N VAL A 115 17.30 2.39 -3.15
CA VAL A 115 16.28 1.65 -2.40
C VAL A 115 15.78 2.50 -1.22
N PRO A 116 14.86 3.44 -1.47
CA PRO A 116 14.31 4.29 -0.43
C PRO A 116 13.37 3.48 0.45
N SER A 117 13.91 2.92 1.53
CA SER A 117 13.16 2.23 2.58
C SER A 117 13.74 2.58 3.95
N GLU A 118 12.89 2.59 4.96
CA GLU A 118 13.30 2.84 6.34
C GLU A 118 14.30 1.78 6.82
N ALA A 119 14.12 0.52 6.39
CA ALA A 119 15.05 -0.57 6.65
C ALA A 119 16.45 -0.31 6.07
N THR A 120 16.52 0.22 4.84
CA THR A 120 17.78 0.61 4.20
C THR A 120 18.46 1.71 5.00
N ALA A 121 17.72 2.75 5.40
CA ALA A 121 18.26 3.89 6.15
C ALA A 121 18.78 3.47 7.54
N LEU A 122 18.03 2.64 8.27
CA LEU A 122 18.45 2.10 9.56
C LEU A 122 19.73 1.26 9.44
N THR A 123 19.77 0.40 8.42
CA THR A 123 20.92 -0.48 8.18
C THR A 123 22.15 0.31 7.75
N ALA A 124 21.99 1.28 6.85
CA ALA A 124 23.06 2.18 6.43
C ALA A 124 23.61 2.99 7.60
N ALA A 125 22.74 3.54 8.46
CA ALA A 125 23.17 4.24 9.68
C ALA A 125 24.00 3.33 10.61
N ALA A 126 23.56 2.09 10.85
CA ALA A 126 24.31 1.13 11.66
C ALA A 126 25.67 0.77 11.04
N LEU A 127 25.74 0.57 9.73
CA LEU A 127 26.99 0.30 9.02
C LEU A 127 27.96 1.49 9.08
N ARG A 128 27.46 2.73 8.96
CA ARG A 128 28.29 3.97 9.10
C ARG A 128 28.88 4.13 10.49
N ILE A 129 28.10 3.79 11.53
CA ILE A 129 28.58 3.84 12.92
C ILE A 129 29.65 2.77 13.13
N ALA A 130 29.42 1.56 12.63
CA ALA A 130 30.30 0.44 12.88
C ALA A 130 31.66 0.51 12.19
N THR A 131 31.74 1.10 11.00
CA THR A 131 33.04 1.35 10.34
C THR A 131 33.88 2.36 11.13
N ARG A 132 33.29 3.14 12.03
CA ARG A 132 33.96 4.13 12.88
C ARG A 132 34.28 3.61 14.28
N SER A 133 33.40 2.83 14.89
CA SER A 133 33.51 2.46 16.32
C SER A 133 33.95 1.02 16.61
N GLY A 134 33.81 0.07 15.66
CA GLY A 134 34.25 -1.34 15.78
C GLY A 134 33.57 -2.19 16.86
N GLY A 135 33.21 -1.61 18.01
CA GLY A 135 32.53 -2.26 19.12
C GLY A 135 31.02 -2.20 18.94
N ASN A 136 30.42 -3.39 18.82
CA ASN A 136 28.99 -3.67 18.91
C ASN A 136 28.10 -3.53 17.66
N LEU A 137 28.69 -3.62 16.46
CA LEU A 137 27.92 -3.68 15.21
C LEU A 137 26.93 -4.85 15.19
N ALA A 138 27.35 -6.03 15.66
CA ALA A 138 26.52 -7.21 15.62
C ALA A 138 25.22 -7.04 16.43
N GLU A 139 25.28 -6.48 17.64
CA GLU A 139 24.07 -6.20 18.43
C GLU A 139 23.18 -5.13 17.77
N ALA A 140 23.78 -4.10 17.15
CA ALA A 140 23.01 -3.10 16.40
C ALA A 140 22.25 -3.73 15.22
N LEU A 141 22.90 -4.62 14.45
CA LEU A 141 22.25 -5.33 13.34
C LEU A 141 21.16 -6.29 13.81
N ASP A 142 21.34 -6.98 14.94
CA ASP A 142 20.29 -7.83 15.54
C ASP A 142 19.08 -7.00 15.94
N ARG A 143 19.28 -5.87 16.63
CA ARG A 143 18.18 -4.97 17.03
C ARG A 143 17.40 -4.45 15.82
N ILE A 144 18.09 -4.12 14.73
CA ILE A 144 17.43 -3.72 13.48
C ILE A 144 16.66 -4.90 12.88
N ALA A 145 17.25 -6.09 12.82
CA ALA A 145 16.58 -7.29 12.31
C ALA A 145 15.30 -7.61 13.10
N ASP A 146 15.33 -7.49 14.42
CA ASP A 146 14.17 -7.70 15.30
C ASP A 146 13.10 -6.63 15.09
N THR A 147 13.50 -5.37 14.93
CA THR A 147 12.60 -4.26 14.60
C THR A 147 11.89 -4.50 13.25
N LEU A 148 12.62 -4.91 12.22
CA LEU A 148 12.05 -5.21 10.90
C LEU A 148 11.11 -6.42 10.96
N ARG A 149 11.47 -7.47 11.69
CA ARG A 149 10.61 -8.65 11.90
C ARG A 149 9.33 -8.27 12.65
N ALA A 150 9.43 -7.54 13.76
CA ALA A 150 8.27 -7.06 14.52
C ALA A 150 7.32 -6.22 13.65
N ARG A 151 7.87 -5.30 12.84
CA ARG A 151 7.08 -4.52 11.88
C ARG A 151 6.38 -5.39 10.85
N SER A 152 7.07 -6.37 10.28
CA SER A 152 6.49 -7.26 9.27
C SER A 152 5.32 -8.07 9.85
N GLN A 153 5.45 -8.55 11.09
CA GLN A 153 4.40 -9.26 11.81
C GLN A 153 3.23 -8.34 12.13
N LEU A 154 3.50 -7.09 12.55
CA LEU A 154 2.47 -6.09 12.79
C LEU A 154 1.67 -5.80 11.51
N GLN A 155 2.36 -5.59 10.38
CA GLN A 155 1.70 -5.38 9.07
C GLN A 155 0.90 -6.61 8.61
N ALA A 156 1.35 -7.82 8.91
CA ALA A 156 0.59 -9.04 8.63
C ALA A 156 -0.68 -9.11 9.49
N ARG A 157 -0.57 -8.80 10.79
CA ARG A 157 -1.72 -8.72 11.71
C ARG A 157 -2.71 -7.65 11.30
N LEU A 158 -2.25 -6.45 10.94
CA LEU A 158 -3.11 -5.36 10.44
C LEU A 158 -3.83 -5.79 9.15
N ARG A 159 -3.15 -6.44 8.20
CA ARG A 159 -3.79 -6.97 6.99
C ARG A 159 -4.84 -8.03 7.29
N ALA A 160 -4.57 -8.94 8.22
CA ALA A 160 -5.53 -9.95 8.65
C ALA A 160 -6.77 -9.31 9.30
N LEU A 161 -6.57 -8.43 10.29
CA LEU A 161 -7.66 -7.75 10.99
C LEU A 161 -8.50 -6.87 10.06
N THR A 162 -7.86 -6.10 9.18
CA THR A 162 -8.57 -5.26 8.21
C THR A 162 -9.32 -6.10 7.18
N SER A 163 -8.81 -7.27 6.77
CA SER A 163 -9.53 -8.18 5.88
C SER A 163 -10.79 -8.75 6.53
N GLN A 164 -10.72 -9.13 7.82
CA GLN A 164 -11.86 -9.61 8.59
C GLN A 164 -12.92 -8.50 8.74
N GLY A 165 -12.51 -7.30 9.14
CA GLY A 165 -13.43 -6.16 9.26
C GLY A 165 -14.10 -5.79 7.94
N ARG A 166 -13.35 -5.85 6.82
CA ARG A 166 -13.91 -5.67 5.47
C ARG A 166 -14.95 -6.73 5.14
N MET A 167 -14.68 -8.01 5.43
CA MET A 167 -15.62 -9.10 5.16
C MET A 167 -16.93 -8.91 5.92
N GLN A 168 -16.86 -8.59 7.22
CA GLN A 168 -18.05 -8.31 8.03
C GLN A 168 -18.82 -7.12 7.49
N ALA A 169 -18.13 -6.05 7.09
CA ALA A 169 -18.75 -4.87 6.51
C ALA A 169 -19.47 -5.16 5.18
N TRP A 170 -18.91 -6.03 4.33
CA TRP A 170 -19.58 -6.49 3.11
C TRP A 170 -20.82 -7.33 3.39
N ILE A 171 -20.78 -8.21 4.41
CA ILE A 171 -21.94 -9.01 4.81
C ILE A 171 -23.08 -8.10 5.31
N VAL A 172 -22.77 -7.15 6.19
CA VAL A 172 -23.77 -6.23 6.74
C VAL A 172 -24.32 -5.28 5.68
N GLY A 173 -23.47 -4.73 4.80
CA GLY A 173 -23.92 -3.87 3.69
C GLY A 173 -24.69 -4.61 2.59
N ALA A 174 -24.54 -5.93 2.49
CA ALA A 174 -25.37 -6.74 1.58
C ALA A 174 -26.78 -6.98 2.15
N LEU A 175 -26.98 -6.83 3.47
CA LEU A 175 -28.22 -7.16 4.16
C LEU A 175 -29.43 -6.37 3.63
N PRO A 176 -29.40 -5.03 3.43
CA PRO A 176 -30.56 -4.29 2.95
C PRO A 176 -30.95 -4.68 1.52
N VAL A 177 -29.95 -4.96 0.67
CA VAL A 177 -30.17 -5.41 -0.71
C VAL A 177 -30.77 -6.82 -0.74
N LEU A 178 -30.26 -7.72 0.10
CA LEU A 178 -30.79 -9.07 0.23
C LEU A 178 -32.24 -9.05 0.75
N LEU A 179 -32.52 -8.25 1.78
CA LEU A 179 -33.85 -8.09 2.35
C LEU A 179 -34.84 -7.57 1.29
N LEU A 180 -34.44 -6.57 0.51
CA LEU A 180 -35.24 -6.03 -0.59
C LEU A 180 -35.56 -7.10 -1.64
N ALA A 181 -34.59 -7.94 -2.00
CA ALA A 181 -34.79 -9.03 -2.95
C ALA A 181 -35.74 -10.12 -2.41
N VAL A 182 -35.61 -10.49 -1.13
CA VAL A 182 -36.48 -11.47 -0.47
C VAL A 182 -37.91 -10.94 -0.33
N LEU A 183 -38.08 -9.68 0.10
CA LEU A 183 -39.38 -9.01 0.20
C LEU A 183 -40.07 -8.88 -1.18
N TYR A 184 -39.30 -8.72 -2.25
CA TYR A 184 -39.84 -8.71 -3.61
C TYR A 184 -40.47 -10.05 -4.01
N LEU A 185 -39.93 -11.17 -3.52
CA LEU A 185 -40.47 -12.51 -3.76
C LEU A 185 -41.65 -12.85 -2.85
N LEU A 186 -41.57 -12.48 -1.56
CA LEU A 186 -42.59 -12.81 -0.56
C LEU A 186 -43.81 -11.89 -0.62
N GLU A 187 -43.60 -10.58 -0.78
CA GLU A 187 -44.65 -9.56 -0.72
C GLU A 187 -44.58 -8.57 -1.90
N PRO A 188 -44.85 -9.06 -3.13
CA PRO A 188 -44.78 -8.23 -4.33
C PRO A 188 -45.74 -7.04 -4.29
N ALA A 189 -46.86 -7.14 -3.58
CA ALA A 189 -47.83 -6.04 -3.42
C ALA A 189 -47.23 -4.84 -2.68
N ILE A 190 -46.48 -5.06 -1.59
CA ILE A 190 -45.83 -3.98 -0.82
C ILE A 190 -44.65 -3.41 -1.61
N MET A 191 -43.86 -4.26 -2.26
CA MET A 191 -42.73 -3.77 -3.07
C MET A 191 -43.19 -2.94 -4.27
N ASN A 192 -44.34 -3.26 -4.88
CA ASN A 192 -44.89 -2.46 -5.99
C ASN A 192 -45.28 -1.03 -5.54
N LEU A 193 -45.70 -0.85 -4.27
CA LEU A 193 -45.95 0.46 -3.68
C LEU A 193 -44.67 1.30 -3.60
N LEU A 194 -43.53 0.65 -3.33
CA LEU A 194 -42.20 1.28 -3.26
C LEU A 194 -41.79 1.91 -4.61
N TRP A 195 -42.16 1.27 -5.72
CA TRP A 195 -41.84 1.75 -7.08
C TRP A 195 -42.84 2.79 -7.61
N ARG A 196 -44.11 2.70 -7.21
CA ARG A 196 -45.19 3.52 -7.77
C ARG A 196 -45.50 4.79 -6.98
N THR A 197 -45.10 4.87 -5.71
CA THR A 197 -45.38 6.04 -4.86
C THR A 197 -44.18 6.98 -4.73
N PRO A 198 -44.40 8.31 -4.69
CA PRO A 198 -43.31 9.27 -4.46
C PRO A 198 -42.62 9.08 -3.09
N ALA A 199 -43.35 8.59 -2.09
CA ALA A 199 -42.78 8.23 -0.79
C ALA A 199 -41.79 7.06 -0.88
N GLY A 200 -42.08 6.04 -1.70
CA GLY A 200 -41.20 4.89 -1.92
C GLY A 200 -39.86 5.26 -2.56
N TRP A 201 -39.87 6.19 -3.53
CA TRP A 201 -38.64 6.76 -4.09
C TRP A 201 -37.80 7.49 -3.04
N GLY A 202 -38.44 8.18 -2.09
CA GLY A 202 -37.76 8.82 -0.96
C GLY A 202 -37.04 7.80 -0.06
N VAL A 203 -37.70 6.68 0.26
CA VAL A 203 -37.10 5.60 1.06
C VAL A 203 -35.93 4.93 0.33
N LEU A 204 -36.09 4.64 -0.97
CA LEU A 204 -35.01 4.08 -1.78
C LEU A 204 -33.80 5.01 -1.89
N ALA A 205 -34.04 6.32 -2.07
CA ALA A 205 -32.98 7.32 -2.10
C ALA A 205 -32.25 7.41 -0.75
N LEU A 206 -32.98 7.38 0.36
CA LEU A 206 -32.39 7.39 1.71
C LEU A 206 -31.57 6.12 1.95
N LEU A 207 -32.08 4.94 1.60
CA LEU A 207 -31.39 3.66 1.73
C LEU A 207 -30.11 3.64 0.90
N ALA A 208 -30.17 4.09 -0.35
CA ALA A 208 -28.99 4.20 -1.22
C ALA A 208 -27.97 5.21 -0.68
N ALA A 209 -28.41 6.34 -0.12
CA ALA A 209 -27.53 7.32 0.49
C ALA A 209 -26.82 6.76 1.74
N LEU A 210 -27.55 6.05 2.61
CA LEU A 210 -26.98 5.41 3.81
C LEU A 210 -25.98 4.31 3.44
N GLU A 211 -26.33 3.43 2.51
CA GLU A 211 -25.44 2.37 2.02
C GLU A 211 -24.16 2.94 1.41
N THR A 212 -24.30 3.91 0.52
CA THR A 212 -23.13 4.55 -0.11
C THR A 212 -22.25 5.27 0.90
N ALA A 213 -22.83 5.94 1.90
CA ALA A 213 -22.08 6.55 3.00
C ALA A 213 -21.32 5.49 3.81
N GLY A 214 -21.95 4.36 4.14
CA GLY A 214 -21.33 3.23 4.82
C GLY A 214 -20.13 2.68 4.05
N VAL A 215 -20.30 2.37 2.76
CA VAL A 215 -19.21 1.88 1.89
C VAL A 215 -18.06 2.88 1.80
N VAL A 216 -18.36 4.19 1.73
CA VAL A 216 -17.33 5.24 1.70
C VAL A 216 -16.56 5.30 3.01
N LEU A 217 -17.22 5.22 4.15
CA LEU A 217 -16.59 5.17 5.48
C LEU A 217 -15.66 3.96 5.60
N ILE A 218 -16.13 2.77 5.23
CA ILE A 218 -15.32 1.53 5.23
C ILE A 218 -14.08 1.69 4.34
N ARG A 219 -14.24 2.24 3.14
CA ARG A 219 -13.12 2.48 2.21
C ARG A 219 -12.12 3.51 2.76
N ARG A 220 -12.58 4.50 3.53
CA ARG A 220 -11.72 5.53 4.12
C ARG A 220 -10.89 4.96 5.27
N ILE A 221 -11.51 4.20 6.17
CA ILE A 221 -10.82 3.51 7.27
C ILE A 221 -9.76 2.56 6.69
N ALA A 222 -10.15 1.72 5.73
CA ALA A 222 -9.24 0.72 5.15
C ALA A 222 -8.15 1.28 4.21
N ARG A 223 -8.12 2.59 3.94
CA ARG A 223 -7.06 3.26 3.16
C ARG A 223 -5.98 3.90 4.04
N ILE A 224 -6.24 4.10 5.33
CA ILE A 224 -5.29 4.76 6.24
C ILE A 224 -4.12 3.82 6.57
N ASP A 225 -4.31 2.51 6.41
CA ASP A 225 -3.36 1.47 6.84
C ASP A 225 -2.51 0.84 5.70
N ALA A 226 -2.55 1.40 4.47
CA ALA A 226 -1.88 0.87 3.28
C ALA A 226 -0.95 1.90 2.62
#